data_AF-A0A952KDS3-F1
#
_entry.id   AF-A0A952KDS3-F1
#
_cell.length_a   1.000
_cell.length_b   1.000
_cell.length_c   1.000
_cell.angle_alpha   90.00
_cell.angle_beta   90.00
_cell.angle_gamma   90.00
#
_symmetry.space_group_name_H-M   'P 1'
#
loop_
_entity.id
_entity.type
_entity.pdbx_description
1 polymer ?
#
loop_
_entity_poly.entity_id
_entity_poly.type
_entity_poly.pdbx_seq_one_letter_code
_entity_poly.pdbx_strand_id
1 'polypeptide(L)'
;SVMAGLACGLGLGEEWGRWGADGWPGTPRPARPAGSEARIAAERARRRDAAAAAVERVFPRLDPARIDGIRAGLAVRLQETDVIEWLDTETTDTITERLWRSLGIEPYLSSDPPDKPDTG
;
A
#
# COMPACT_ATOMS: atom_id res chain seq x y z
N SER A 1 23.39 22.40 21.25
CA SER A 1 23.52 22.10 19.81
C SER A 1 23.04 23.27 18.97
N VAL A 2 23.92 23.81 18.12
CA VAL A 2 23.68 24.99 17.27
C VAL A 2 22.54 24.76 16.25
N MET A 3 22.16 23.50 16.00
CA MET A 3 21.06 23.13 15.09
C MET A 3 19.65 23.33 15.65
N ALA A 4 19.46 23.42 16.98
CA ALA A 4 18.12 23.64 17.56
C ALA A 4 17.71 25.12 17.52
N GLY A 5 18.66 26.04 17.61
CA GLY A 5 18.41 27.49 17.57
C GLY A 5 18.09 28.04 16.18
N LEU A 6 18.57 27.37 15.11
CA LEU A 6 18.29 27.77 13.73
C LEU A 6 16.89 27.39 13.24
N ALA A 7 16.28 26.33 13.81
CA ALA A 7 14.95 25.87 13.40
C ALA A 7 13.81 26.79 13.90
N CYS A 8 13.96 27.42 15.08
CA CYS A 8 12.95 28.35 15.60
C CYS A 8 12.91 29.70 14.86
N GLY A 9 13.99 30.12 14.20
CA GLY A 9 14.07 31.40 13.50
C GLY A 9 13.57 31.41 12.05
N LEU A 10 13.27 30.23 11.48
CA LEU A 10 12.93 30.07 10.05
C LEU A 10 11.45 29.69 9.80
N GLY A 11 10.59 29.73 10.82
CA GLY A 11 9.17 29.35 10.68
C GLY A 11 8.92 27.87 10.38
N LEU A 12 9.96 27.05 10.28
CA LEU A 12 9.83 25.62 9.97
C LEU A 12 9.07 24.87 11.07
N GLY A 13 9.21 25.26 12.34
CA GLY A 13 8.49 24.61 13.45
C GLY A 13 6.96 24.68 13.36
N GLU A 14 6.41 25.78 12.81
CA GLU A 14 4.97 25.94 12.61
C GLU A 14 4.48 25.16 11.39
N GLU A 15 5.30 25.05 10.35
CA GLU A 15 5.02 24.19 9.20
C GLU A 15 4.93 22.73 9.64
N TRP A 16 5.93 22.19 10.35
CA TRP A 16 5.93 20.81 10.87
C TRP A 16 4.73 20.54 11.79
N GLY A 17 4.29 21.53 12.59
CA GLY A 17 3.10 21.42 13.44
C GLY A 17 1.79 21.32 12.64
N ARG A 18 1.69 21.98 11.48
CA ARG A 18 0.54 21.87 10.58
C ARG A 18 0.47 20.49 9.92
N TRP A 19 1.60 19.92 9.48
CA TRP A 19 1.64 18.55 8.91
C TRP A 19 1.36 17.45 9.95
N GLY A 20 1.65 17.70 11.23
CA GLY A 20 1.36 16.76 12.34
C GLY A 20 -0.11 16.76 12.79
N ALA A 21 -0.83 17.87 12.63
CA ALA A 21 -2.22 18.02 13.06
C ALA A 21 -3.24 17.55 12.00
N ASP A 22 -2.93 17.73 10.71
CA ASP A 22 -3.87 17.44 9.60
C ASP A 22 -3.70 16.03 8.99
N GLY A 23 -2.82 15.21 9.57
CA GLY A 23 -2.42 13.92 9.00
C GLY A 23 -1.52 14.07 7.78
N TRP A 24 -0.65 13.08 7.54
CA TRP A 24 0.07 13.01 6.28
C TRP A 24 -0.93 13.07 5.12
N PRO A 25 -0.75 13.93 4.10
CA PRO A 25 -1.60 13.83 2.93
C PRO A 25 -1.36 12.46 2.32
N GLY A 26 -2.35 11.57 2.46
CA GLY A 26 -2.35 10.32 1.74
C GLY A 26 -2.10 10.61 0.26
N THR A 27 -1.29 9.79 -0.39
CA THR A 27 -0.99 9.92 -1.82
C THR A 27 -2.29 10.26 -2.57
N PRO A 28 -2.36 11.38 -3.31
CA PRO A 28 -3.60 11.78 -3.94
C PRO A 28 -4.09 10.68 -4.87
N ARG A 29 -5.40 10.39 -4.80
CA ARG A 29 -6.02 9.38 -5.65
C ARG A 29 -5.77 9.70 -7.13
N PRO A 30 -5.48 8.69 -7.97
CA PRO A 30 -5.27 8.92 -9.38
C PRO A 30 -6.57 9.38 -10.04
N ALA A 31 -6.44 10.19 -11.09
CA ALA A 31 -7.58 10.45 -11.96
C ALA A 31 -8.03 9.16 -12.66
N ARG A 32 -9.33 9.07 -12.93
CA ARG A 32 -9.91 7.97 -13.70
C ARG A 32 -9.27 7.93 -15.10
N PRO A 33 -8.93 6.73 -15.62
CA PRO A 33 -8.43 6.61 -16.98
C PRO A 33 -9.42 7.21 -17.99
N ALA A 34 -8.92 8.01 -18.92
CA ALA A 34 -9.70 8.70 -19.95
C ALA A 34 -9.00 8.64 -21.31
N GLY A 35 -9.76 8.91 -22.38
CA GLY A 35 -9.29 8.83 -23.76
C GLY A 35 -9.92 7.65 -24.51
N SER A 36 -9.21 7.13 -25.51
CA SER A 36 -9.69 5.97 -26.28
C SER A 36 -9.79 4.71 -25.42
N GLU A 37 -10.64 3.76 -25.84
CA GLU A 37 -10.78 2.47 -25.18
C GLU A 37 -9.44 1.74 -25.04
N ALA A 38 -8.60 1.76 -26.08
CA ALA A 38 -7.26 1.19 -26.06
C ALA A 38 -6.36 1.84 -24.99
N ARG A 39 -6.44 3.16 -24.80
CA ARG A 39 -5.67 3.88 -23.78
C ARG A 39 -6.16 3.54 -22.37
N ILE A 40 -7.48 3.45 -22.18
CA ILE A 40 -8.08 3.04 -20.90
C ILE A 40 -7.65 1.61 -20.56
N ALA A 41 -7.73 0.69 -21.52
CA ALA A 41 -7.32 -0.70 -21.34
C ALA A 41 -5.82 -0.81 -20.98
N ALA A 42 -4.95 -0.07 -21.67
CA ALA A 42 -3.52 -0.05 -21.40
C ALA A 42 -3.19 0.50 -20.00
N GLU A 43 -3.85 1.59 -19.57
CA GLU A 43 -3.63 2.14 -18.23
C GLU A 43 -4.14 1.18 -17.14
N ARG A 44 -5.29 0.54 -17.33
CA ARG A 44 -5.78 -0.48 -16.41
C ARG A 44 -4.84 -1.69 -16.33
N ALA A 45 -4.28 -2.12 -17.45
CA ALA A 45 -3.27 -3.20 -17.48
C ALA A 45 -2.03 -2.79 -16.67
N ARG A 46 -1.48 -1.59 -16.90
CA ARG A 46 -0.35 -1.06 -16.14
C ARG A 46 -0.63 -1.00 -14.64
N ARG A 47 -1.81 -0.51 -14.23
CA ARG A 47 -2.20 -0.42 -12.82
C ARG A 47 -2.38 -1.81 -12.21
N ARG A 48 -2.92 -2.77 -12.97
CA ARG A 48 -3.04 -4.17 -12.56
C ARG A 48 -1.66 -4.77 -12.28
N ASP A 49 -0.71 -4.58 -13.19
CA ASP A 49 0.68 -5.06 -13.02
C ASP A 49 1.35 -4.42 -11.80
N ALA A 50 1.13 -3.12 -11.59
CA ALA A 50 1.66 -2.42 -10.41
C ALA A 50 1.07 -2.94 -9.09
N ALA A 51 -0.24 -3.22 -9.06
CA ALA A 51 -0.91 -3.81 -7.89
C ALA A 51 -0.41 -5.24 -7.63
N ALA A 52 -0.25 -6.05 -8.69
CA ALA A 52 0.31 -7.39 -8.58
C ALA A 52 1.72 -7.34 -7.98
N ALA A 53 2.61 -6.54 -8.57
CA ALA A 53 3.98 -6.38 -8.08
C ALA A 53 4.03 -5.86 -6.64
N ALA A 54 3.13 -4.95 -6.25
CA ALA A 54 3.05 -4.46 -4.88
C ALA A 54 2.63 -5.55 -3.88
N VAL A 55 1.67 -6.41 -4.24
CA VAL A 55 1.29 -7.57 -3.43
C VAL A 55 2.45 -8.56 -3.31
N GLU A 56 3.11 -8.89 -4.42
CA GLU A 56 4.20 -9.88 -4.45
C GLU A 56 5.44 -9.48 -3.63
N ARG A 57 5.62 -8.18 -3.32
CA ARG A 57 6.70 -7.72 -2.43
C ARG A 57 6.67 -8.35 -1.04
N VAL A 58 5.52 -8.84 -0.58
CA VAL A 58 5.40 -9.48 0.73
C VAL A 58 5.81 -10.96 0.70
N PHE A 59 5.92 -11.58 -0.49
CA PHE A 59 6.16 -13.02 -0.62
C PHE A 59 7.40 -13.55 0.11
N PRO A 60 8.55 -12.84 0.16
CA PRO A 60 9.71 -13.30 0.94
C PRO A 60 9.47 -13.44 2.44
N ARG A 61 8.36 -12.87 2.96
CA ARG A 61 7.98 -12.92 4.38
C ARG A 61 6.84 -13.91 4.64
N LEU A 62 6.33 -14.58 3.61
CA LEU A 62 5.26 -15.58 3.74
C LEU A 62 5.85 -16.99 3.81
N ASP A 63 5.07 -17.92 4.37
CA ASP A 63 5.33 -19.35 4.23
C ASP A 63 5.40 -19.72 2.74
N PRO A 64 6.51 -20.30 2.24
CA PRO A 64 6.65 -20.72 0.85
C PRO A 64 5.51 -21.61 0.36
N ALA A 65 4.94 -22.47 1.23
CA ALA A 65 3.83 -23.35 0.87
C ALA A 65 2.55 -22.59 0.52
N ARG A 66 2.40 -21.34 0.97
CA ARG A 66 1.23 -20.48 0.70
C ARG A 66 1.36 -19.66 -0.58
N ILE A 67 2.57 -19.46 -1.10
CA ILE A 67 2.86 -18.49 -2.18
C ILE A 67 2.05 -18.79 -3.44
N ASP A 68 2.03 -20.04 -3.89
CA ASP A 68 1.34 -20.38 -5.15
C ASP A 68 -0.18 -20.24 -5.05
N GLY A 69 -0.75 -20.59 -3.88
CA GLY A 69 -2.17 -20.37 -3.61
C GLY A 69 -2.55 -18.89 -3.59
N ILE A 70 -1.71 -18.05 -2.98
CA ILE A 70 -1.90 -16.60 -2.97
C ILE A 70 -1.75 -16.00 -4.36
N ARG A 71 -0.77 -16.45 -5.16
CA ARG A 71 -0.58 -16.00 -6.53
C ARG A 71 -1.79 -16.35 -7.41
N ALA A 72 -2.33 -17.57 -7.27
CA ALA A 72 -3.54 -17.97 -7.97
C ALA A 72 -4.75 -17.13 -7.55
N GLY A 73 -4.94 -16.91 -6.24
CA GLY A 73 -6.01 -16.06 -5.72
C GLY A 73 -5.90 -14.60 -6.20
N LEU A 74 -4.69 -14.06 -6.23
CA LEU A 74 -4.41 -12.72 -6.74
C LEU A 74 -4.79 -12.60 -8.22
N ALA A 75 -4.43 -13.59 -9.05
CA ALA A 75 -4.77 -13.60 -10.46
C ALA A 75 -6.29 -13.57 -10.70
N VAL A 76 -7.07 -14.28 -9.87
CA VAL A 76 -8.54 -14.24 -9.91
C VAL A 76 -9.06 -12.87 -9.48
N ARG A 77 -8.63 -12.36 -8.31
CA ARG A 77 -9.08 -11.06 -7.79
C ARG A 77 -8.84 -9.91 -8.76
N LEU A 78 -7.71 -9.90 -9.48
CA LEU A 78 -7.38 -8.85 -10.45
C LEU A 78 -8.29 -8.82 -11.70
N GLN A 79 -9.17 -9.81 -11.87
CA GLN A 79 -10.20 -9.85 -12.92
C GLN A 79 -11.58 -9.44 -12.41
N GLU A 80 -11.76 -9.31 -11.09
CA GLU A 80 -13.07 -9.00 -10.50
C GLU A 80 -13.44 -7.53 -10.69
N THR A 81 -14.73 -7.27 -10.86
CA THR A 81 -15.26 -5.95 -11.22
C THR A 81 -14.96 -4.89 -10.17
N ASP A 82 -15.00 -5.25 -8.89
CA ASP A 82 -14.67 -4.36 -7.78
C ASP A 82 -13.19 -3.93 -7.82
N VAL A 83 -12.29 -4.86 -8.11
CA VAL A 83 -10.86 -4.56 -8.25
C VAL A 83 -10.60 -3.70 -9.47
N ILE A 84 -11.32 -3.92 -10.59
CA ILE A 84 -11.24 -3.05 -11.77
C ILE A 84 -11.70 -1.62 -11.42
N GLU A 85 -12.74 -1.46 -10.62
CA GLU A 85 -13.20 -0.16 -10.14
C GLU A 85 -12.16 0.51 -9.22
N TRP A 86 -11.51 -0.26 -8.34
CA TRP A 86 -10.44 0.28 -7.51
C TRP A 86 -9.24 0.72 -8.35
N LEU A 87 -8.84 -0.06 -9.36
CA LEU A 87 -7.76 0.32 -10.28
C LEU A 87 -8.03 1.66 -10.97
N ASP A 88 -9.30 2.02 -11.20
CA ASP A 88 -9.67 3.30 -11.78
C ASP A 88 -9.55 4.48 -10.80
N THR A 89 -9.76 4.24 -9.51
CA THR A 89 -10.14 5.28 -8.54
C THR A 89 -9.23 5.39 -7.31
N GLU A 90 -8.52 4.33 -6.95
CA GLU A 90 -7.75 4.22 -5.71
C GLU A 90 -6.24 4.21 -5.99
N THR A 91 -5.45 4.52 -4.96
CA THR A 91 -4.00 4.41 -5.01
C THR A 91 -3.57 2.94 -5.02
N THR A 92 -2.38 2.65 -5.56
CA THR A 92 -1.81 1.30 -5.51
C THR A 92 -1.70 0.78 -4.07
N ASP A 93 -1.43 1.66 -3.10
CA ASP A 93 -1.33 1.32 -1.68
C ASP A 93 -2.65 0.81 -1.10
N THR A 94 -3.73 1.59 -1.26
CA THR A 94 -5.09 1.19 -0.85
C THR A 94 -5.53 -0.12 -1.52
N ILE A 95 -5.24 -0.28 -2.82
CA ILE A 95 -5.55 -1.50 -3.56
C ILE A 95 -4.78 -2.69 -2.98
N THR A 96 -3.49 -2.51 -2.69
CA THR A 96 -2.62 -3.55 -2.13
C THR A 96 -3.12 -4.01 -0.76
N GLU A 97 -3.47 -3.09 0.13
CA GLU A 97 -4.02 -3.45 1.44
C GLU A 97 -5.34 -4.22 1.33
N ARG A 98 -6.24 -3.78 0.45
CA ARG A 98 -7.52 -4.48 0.22
C ARG A 98 -7.29 -5.88 -0.35
N LEU A 99 -6.35 -6.01 -1.30
CA LEU A 99 -5.97 -7.30 -1.86
C LEU A 99 -5.36 -8.21 -0.80
N TRP A 100 -4.44 -7.72 0.04
CA TRP A 100 -3.88 -8.48 1.16
C TRP A 100 -4.97 -9.03 2.08
N ARG A 101 -5.90 -8.20 2.54
CA ARG A 101 -7.04 -8.65 3.37
C ARG A 101 -7.88 -9.71 2.65
N SER A 102 -8.18 -9.52 1.36
CA SER A 102 -8.95 -10.51 0.57
C SER A 102 -8.22 -11.84 0.34
N LEU A 103 -6.89 -11.84 0.41
CA LEU A 103 -6.03 -13.01 0.23
C LEU A 103 -5.60 -13.65 1.56
N GLY A 104 -6.12 -13.16 2.70
CA GLY A 104 -5.73 -13.64 4.03
C GLY A 104 -4.27 -13.35 4.38
N ILE A 105 -3.73 -12.24 3.87
CA ILE A 105 -2.43 -11.68 4.24
C ILE A 105 -2.72 -10.58 5.26
N GLU A 106 -2.31 -10.80 6.51
CA GLU A 106 -2.46 -9.78 7.55
C GLU A 106 -1.42 -8.66 7.31
N PRO A 107 -1.80 -7.37 7.25
CA PRO A 107 -0.88 -6.26 7.02
C PRO A 107 0.21 -6.14 8.09
N TYR A 108 -0.06 -6.69 9.27
CA TYR A 108 0.91 -6.88 10.34
C TYR A 108 1.44 -8.30 10.29
N LEU A 109 2.47 -8.53 9.48
CA LEU A 109 3.37 -9.65 9.71
C LEU A 109 3.95 -9.47 11.11
N SER A 110 3.35 -10.17 12.07
CA SER A 110 3.63 -10.24 13.50
C SER A 110 4.99 -9.67 13.91
N SER A 111 4.97 -8.45 14.43
CA SER A 111 5.94 -8.02 15.45
C SER A 111 5.56 -8.65 16.79
N ASP A 112 5.27 -9.96 16.83
CA ASP A 112 5.28 -10.64 18.12
C ASP A 112 6.76 -10.70 18.52
N PRO A 113 7.20 -10.01 19.60
CA PRO A 113 8.50 -10.30 20.15
C PRO A 113 8.53 -11.80 20.49
N PRO A 114 9.66 -12.51 20.29
CA PRO A 114 9.77 -13.89 20.76
C PRO A 114 9.36 -13.92 22.24
N ASP A 115 8.50 -14.88 22.60
CA ASP A 115 8.04 -15.12 23.98
C ASP A 115 9.19 -14.78 24.93
N LYS A 116 9.01 -13.73 25.74
CA LYS A 116 9.96 -13.46 26.82
C LYS A 116 9.99 -14.73 27.66
N PRO A 117 11.17 -15.31 27.94
CA PRO A 117 11.24 -16.47 28.80
C PRO A 117 10.60 -16.09 30.13
N ASP A 118 9.69 -16.96 30.58
CA ASP A 118 9.07 -16.89 31.90
C ASP A 118 10.19 -16.97 32.94
N THR A 119 10.64 -15.82 33.42
CA THR A 119 11.53 -15.73 34.57
C THR A 119 10.65 -15.89 35.80
N GLY A 120 10.44 -17.16 36.18
CA GLY A 120 9.75 -17.56 37.40
C GLY A 120 10.40 -17.09 38.69
#